data_AF-A0A9D1HEW5-F1
#
_entry.id   AF-A0A9D1HEW5-F1
#
_cell.length_a   1.000
_cell.length_b   1.000
_cell.length_c   1.000
_cell.angle_alpha   90.00
_cell.angle_beta   90.00
_cell.angle_gamma   90.00
#
_symmetry.space_group_name_H-M   'P 1'
#
loop_
_entity.id
_entity.type
_entity.pdbx_description
1 polymer ?
#
loop_
_entity_poly.entity_id
_entity_poly.type
_entity_poly.pdbx_seq_one_letter_code
_entity_poly.pdbx_strand_id
1 'polypeptide(L)'
;MNINIREVLGGKEEKKGRWLAEAVEEERKAEKEAGKAENAGNDESPSEAEVQNPEPDVLETETSDQDDTEEPADPADEGSVVMEEVDESDEIAETDDVAETETPAETEGSAETYDQPEEQDTSEIGDCAELDDEAEESSEESAEIEGGKAEPADNAEKNEEKKIAAFGKKYGWITGIAASFIVLLAVTFAYTSLVPREVHATINGKEYSTVTKEYTIDGFLEGENIEYCEEDYISKPVSTYIYDGISFDLKHATDFKVTADGKTKKYKTLERNVGDALKDCGVKVGDKDIVTPAVDTSMGDDMEIVVQRVTTKQVKVEEKVPFETVEKEDSSLNEGSSKVVTEGVEGLDEVTYEITYIDGVESSRKEIARTSITAAVDEVVAKGTRINFNGKSYSRKLVVKAYAYTGGGRTAMGTKARVGEIAVDPSVIPLGSRVYIEGVGYRRAEDTGGNIKGNTIDIYMNSESECLRWGMRYVTVYIE
;
A
#
# COMPACT_ATOMS: atom_id res chain seq x y z
N MET A 1 39.42 18.65 50.87
CA MET A 1 40.41 17.82 50.14
C MET A 1 40.62 18.48 48.78
N ASN A 2 41.69 19.26 48.61
CA ASN A 2 41.98 19.94 47.34
C ASN A 2 42.40 18.90 46.30
N ILE A 3 41.66 18.78 45.21
CA ILE A 3 42.11 18.07 44.01
C ILE A 3 42.28 19.09 42.89
N ASN A 4 43.49 19.10 42.36
CA ASN A 4 44.06 20.08 41.45
C ASN A 4 43.70 19.69 40.00
N ILE A 5 42.96 20.55 39.29
CA ILE A 5 42.37 20.28 37.96
C ILE A 5 43.38 20.11 36.80
N ARG A 6 44.70 20.20 37.06
CA ARG A 6 45.72 20.02 36.02
C ARG A 6 46.10 18.57 35.71
N GLU A 7 45.47 17.57 36.33
CA GLU A 7 45.76 16.14 36.07
C GLU A 7 44.69 15.38 35.27
N VAL A 8 43.58 16.03 34.88
CA VAL A 8 42.51 15.40 34.07
C VAL A 8 42.65 15.68 32.56
N LEU A 9 43.52 16.62 32.19
CA LEU A 9 43.81 16.95 30.78
C LEU A 9 45.14 16.36 30.33
N GLY A 10 45.20 15.03 30.36
CA GLY A 10 46.30 14.24 29.80
C GLY A 10 45.83 13.38 28.63
N GLY A 11 45.97 13.88 27.40
CA GLY A 11 46.20 13.00 26.25
C GLY A 11 45.37 13.26 24.99
N LYS A 12 46.11 13.67 23.93
CA LYS A 12 45.81 13.56 22.49
C LYS A 12 45.09 14.75 21.83
N GLU A 13 45.81 15.87 21.73
CA GLU A 13 46.00 16.47 20.41
C GLU A 13 47.09 15.68 19.67
N GLU A 14 46.71 14.94 18.62
CA GLU A 14 47.50 14.68 17.40
C GLU A 14 46.76 13.63 16.57
N LYS A 15 45.96 14.10 15.59
CA LYS A 15 45.61 13.44 14.31
C LYS A 15 44.53 14.26 13.57
N LYS A 16 44.84 15.50 13.22
CA LYS A 16 44.19 16.21 12.11
C LYS A 16 45.22 16.33 10.99
N GLY A 17 44.98 15.67 9.86
CA GLY A 17 45.84 15.79 8.68
C GLY A 17 46.14 14.52 7.90
N ARG A 18 45.29 13.49 7.95
CA ARG A 18 45.41 12.32 7.07
C ARG A 18 44.03 11.80 6.66
N TRP A 19 43.26 12.63 5.95
CA TRP A 19 42.03 12.19 5.25
C TRP A 19 41.81 12.90 3.90
N LEU A 20 42.74 13.77 3.47
CA LEU A 20 42.66 14.52 2.21
C LEU A 20 43.59 13.97 1.10
N ALA A 21 44.34 12.89 1.36
CA ALA A 21 45.24 12.30 0.36
C ALA A 21 44.78 10.93 -0.16
N GLU A 22 43.76 10.32 0.46
CA GLU A 22 43.26 8.99 0.07
C GLU A 22 42.01 9.09 -0.80
N ALA A 23 41.20 10.14 -0.64
CA ALA A 23 40.02 10.41 -1.49
C ALA A 23 40.39 10.90 -2.91
N VAL A 24 41.53 11.60 -3.07
CA VAL A 24 41.96 12.14 -4.37
C VAL A 24 42.61 11.07 -5.27
N GLU A 25 43.13 9.98 -4.69
CA GLU A 25 43.72 8.88 -5.46
C GLU A 25 42.65 7.85 -5.91
N GLU A 26 41.50 7.76 -5.23
CA GLU A 26 40.37 6.92 -5.66
C GLU A 26 39.57 7.53 -6.82
N GLU A 27 39.32 8.85 -6.83
CA GLU A 27 38.64 9.52 -7.96
C GLU A 27 39.46 9.45 -9.25
N ARG A 28 40.79 9.55 -9.16
CA ARG A 28 41.70 9.40 -10.33
C ARG A 28 41.73 7.98 -10.90
N LYS A 29 41.33 6.98 -10.11
CA LYS A 29 41.27 5.58 -10.53
C LYS A 29 39.94 5.27 -11.23
N ALA A 30 38.84 5.90 -10.79
CA ALA A 30 37.52 5.78 -11.40
C ALA A 30 37.45 6.43 -12.81
N GLU A 31 38.08 7.59 -13.02
CA GLU A 31 38.10 8.24 -14.34
C GLU A 31 38.90 7.47 -15.40
N LYS A 32 39.90 6.67 -14.98
CA LYS A 32 40.69 5.84 -15.89
C LYS A 32 40.00 4.55 -16.34
N GLU A 33 39.00 4.08 -15.60
CA GLU A 33 38.20 2.91 -15.97
C GLU A 33 36.97 3.29 -16.80
N ALA A 34 36.40 4.48 -16.59
CA ALA A 34 35.31 5.01 -17.43
C ALA A 34 35.76 5.34 -18.87
N GLY A 35 37.00 5.82 -19.07
CA GLY A 35 37.54 6.15 -20.40
C GLY A 35 37.91 4.95 -21.29
N LYS A 36 37.70 3.71 -20.84
CA LYS A 36 38.02 2.48 -21.60
C LYS A 36 36.78 1.75 -22.13
N ALA A 37 35.57 2.21 -21.80
CA ALA A 37 34.32 1.60 -22.22
C ALA A 37 33.62 2.30 -23.42
N GLU A 38 34.07 3.49 -23.81
CA GLU A 38 33.47 4.27 -24.93
C GLU A 38 34.23 4.16 -26.26
N ASN A 39 34.87 3.02 -26.53
CA ASN A 39 35.39 2.75 -27.88
C ASN A 39 35.27 1.27 -28.25
N ALA A 40 34.03 0.82 -28.44
CA ALA A 40 33.73 -0.39 -29.20
C ALA A 40 32.30 -0.30 -29.74
N GLY A 41 32.15 -0.13 -31.05
CA GLY A 41 30.89 -0.40 -31.76
C GLY A 41 30.30 0.79 -32.50
N ASN A 42 31.02 1.31 -33.49
CA ASN A 42 30.39 1.95 -34.64
C ASN A 42 30.35 0.92 -35.79
N ASP A 43 29.32 1.06 -36.62
CA ASP A 43 29.22 0.67 -38.03
C ASP A 43 28.49 -0.62 -38.49
N GLU A 44 27.63 -0.36 -39.49
CA GLU A 44 27.17 -1.18 -40.61
C GLU A 44 25.89 -2.06 -40.50
N SER A 45 24.77 -1.48 -40.98
CA SER A 45 23.92 -2.11 -42.02
C SER A 45 24.48 -1.73 -43.40
N PRO A 46 24.35 -2.50 -44.52
CA PRO A 46 23.07 -3.01 -45.06
C PRO A 46 23.13 -4.34 -45.88
N SER A 47 21.97 -4.89 -46.30
CA SER A 47 21.62 -5.22 -47.71
C SER A 47 20.62 -6.38 -47.88
N GLU A 48 19.66 -6.19 -48.79
CA GLU A 48 18.69 -7.15 -49.36
C GLU A 48 19.34 -8.14 -50.36
N ALA A 49 18.78 -9.37 -50.45
CA ALA A 49 18.61 -10.23 -51.65
C ALA A 49 18.13 -11.64 -51.20
N GLU A 50 16.88 -12.05 -51.47
CA GLU A 50 16.39 -12.85 -52.61
C GLU A 50 16.55 -14.40 -52.52
N VAL A 51 15.38 -15.07 -52.45
CA VAL A 51 14.92 -16.36 -53.06
C VAL A 51 15.71 -17.66 -52.81
N GLN A 52 15.05 -18.66 -52.21
CA GLN A 52 14.63 -19.91 -52.89
C GLN A 52 13.90 -20.92 -51.98
N ASN A 53 12.70 -21.29 -52.44
CA ASN A 53 11.87 -22.46 -52.07
C ASN A 53 12.64 -23.77 -52.37
N PRO A 54 12.35 -24.92 -51.70
CA PRO A 54 11.23 -25.74 -52.19
C PRO A 54 10.53 -26.68 -51.16
N GLU A 55 9.26 -26.93 -51.42
CA GLU A 55 8.53 -28.21 -51.25
C GLU A 55 7.86 -28.51 -52.62
N PRO A 56 7.23 -29.69 -52.89
CA PRO A 56 7.13 -30.94 -52.12
C PRO A 56 7.49 -32.20 -52.96
N ASP A 57 7.47 -33.39 -52.37
CA ASP A 57 7.25 -34.61 -53.16
C ASP A 57 6.36 -35.64 -52.46
N VAL A 58 5.54 -36.31 -53.27
CA VAL A 58 4.36 -37.11 -52.97
C VAL A 58 4.64 -38.58 -53.35
N LEU A 59 3.74 -39.50 -52.95
CA LEU A 59 3.53 -40.89 -53.42
C LEU A 59 4.31 -41.96 -52.64
N GLU A 60 3.83 -43.17 -52.37
CA GLU A 60 2.54 -43.86 -52.49
C GLU A 60 2.69 -45.17 -51.66
N THR A 61 1.62 -45.56 -50.99
CA THR A 61 1.10 -46.93 -50.81
C THR A 61 1.98 -48.11 -51.26
N GLU A 62 2.11 -49.15 -50.42
CA GLU A 62 1.78 -50.54 -50.82
C GLU A 62 1.49 -51.42 -49.59
N THR A 63 0.60 -52.36 -49.84
CA THR A 63 -0.02 -53.38 -49.00
C THR A 63 0.90 -54.58 -48.72
N SER A 64 0.72 -55.27 -47.59
CA SER A 64 0.90 -56.73 -47.55
C SER A 64 0.14 -57.35 -46.38
N ASP A 65 -0.71 -58.32 -46.72
CA ASP A 65 -1.54 -59.17 -45.88
C ASP A 65 -0.77 -60.24 -45.06
N GLN A 66 -1.54 -60.88 -44.18
CA GLN A 66 -1.41 -62.24 -43.60
C GLN A 66 -0.44 -62.43 -42.43
N ASP A 67 -0.71 -63.26 -41.43
CA ASP A 67 -1.87 -63.99 -40.86
C ASP A 67 -1.31 -64.63 -39.56
N ASP A 68 -2.16 -65.33 -38.80
CA ASP A 68 -1.88 -66.29 -37.73
C ASP A 68 -2.16 -65.83 -36.29
N THR A 69 -3.44 -65.99 -35.94
CA THR A 69 -3.96 -66.74 -34.78
C THR A 69 -3.01 -67.13 -33.63
N GLU A 70 -3.41 -66.81 -32.39
CA GLU A 70 -3.71 -67.82 -31.34
C GLU A 70 -4.37 -67.16 -30.09
N GLU A 71 -5.64 -67.53 -29.86
CA GLU A 71 -6.31 -67.62 -28.54
C GLU A 71 -6.44 -69.14 -28.25
N PRO A 72 -6.82 -69.66 -27.05
CA PRO A 72 -7.24 -68.98 -25.82
C PRO A 72 -6.75 -69.63 -24.50
N ALA A 73 -7.04 -69.00 -23.36
CA ALA A 73 -7.45 -69.70 -22.12
C ALA A 73 -7.94 -68.72 -21.03
N ASP A 74 -9.25 -68.77 -20.77
CA ASP A 74 -9.89 -68.47 -19.47
C ASP A 74 -10.17 -69.84 -18.80
N PRO A 75 -10.22 -70.00 -17.46
CA PRO A 75 -11.48 -69.69 -16.75
C PRO A 75 -11.39 -69.24 -15.27
N ALA A 76 -12.40 -68.45 -14.86
CA ALA A 76 -13.11 -68.43 -13.57
C ALA A 76 -12.32 -67.97 -12.31
N ASP A 77 -12.87 -67.33 -11.28
CA ASP A 77 -14.19 -67.50 -10.67
C ASP A 77 -14.49 -66.42 -9.59
N GLU A 78 -15.79 -66.17 -9.38
CA GLU A 78 -16.51 -65.74 -8.16
C GLU A 78 -16.20 -64.44 -7.38
N GLY A 79 -17.26 -63.62 -7.19
CA GLY A 79 -17.29 -62.56 -6.17
C GLY A 79 -18.45 -61.56 -6.25
N SER A 80 -19.70 -62.02 -6.24
CA SER A 80 -20.92 -61.20 -6.10
C SER A 80 -21.12 -60.72 -4.65
N VAL A 81 -21.39 -59.42 -4.44
CA VAL A 81 -22.26 -58.90 -3.36
C VAL A 81 -23.02 -57.68 -3.87
N VAL A 82 -24.31 -57.62 -3.51
CA VAL A 82 -25.36 -56.69 -3.93
C VAL A 82 -25.76 -55.78 -2.76
N MET A 83 -26.34 -54.61 -3.09
CA MET A 83 -27.20 -53.70 -2.29
C MET A 83 -26.46 -52.79 -1.30
N GLU A 84 -26.81 -51.51 -1.17
CA GLU A 84 -28.17 -50.95 -1.07
C GLU A 84 -28.19 -49.45 -1.40
N GLU A 85 -29.29 -48.99 -2.00
CA GLU A 85 -29.61 -47.58 -2.27
C GLU A 85 -30.11 -46.88 -1.00
N VAL A 86 -29.90 -45.57 -0.90
CA VAL A 86 -30.83 -44.68 -0.20
C VAL A 86 -30.95 -43.36 -0.97
N ASP A 87 -32.14 -43.17 -1.53
CA ASP A 87 -32.71 -41.90 -1.99
C ASP A 87 -32.78 -40.89 -0.84
N GLU A 88 -32.55 -39.61 -1.13
CA GLU A 88 -33.41 -38.56 -0.56
C GLU A 88 -33.47 -37.36 -1.52
N SER A 89 -34.65 -37.22 -2.11
CA SER A 89 -35.17 -36.03 -2.77
C SER A 89 -35.40 -34.92 -1.75
N ASP A 90 -35.29 -33.66 -2.16
CA ASP A 90 -36.48 -32.81 -2.22
C ASP A 90 -36.20 -31.46 -2.89
N GLU A 91 -37.30 -30.95 -3.44
CA GLU A 91 -37.44 -30.07 -4.57
C GLU A 91 -37.90 -28.67 -4.09
N ILE A 92 -37.51 -27.62 -4.82
CA ILE A 92 -38.17 -26.32 -5.09
C ILE A 92 -38.75 -25.44 -3.95
N ALA A 93 -38.39 -24.14 -3.98
CA ALA A 93 -39.31 -23.07 -4.41
C ALA A 93 -38.64 -21.67 -4.42
N GLU A 94 -38.73 -20.98 -5.55
CA GLU A 94 -38.66 -19.52 -5.65
C GLU A 94 -39.92 -18.87 -5.08
N THR A 95 -39.78 -17.68 -4.47
CA THR A 95 -40.79 -16.61 -4.53
C THR A 95 -40.13 -15.23 -4.38
N ASP A 96 -40.34 -14.35 -5.35
CA ASP A 96 -40.37 -12.90 -5.18
C ASP A 96 -41.54 -12.49 -4.26
N ASP A 97 -41.37 -11.49 -3.38
CA ASP A 97 -42.28 -10.32 -3.33
C ASP A 97 -41.81 -9.20 -2.37
N VAL A 98 -42.33 -8.02 -2.69
CA VAL A 98 -42.12 -6.66 -2.19
C VAL A 98 -42.90 -6.39 -0.90
N ALA A 99 -42.42 -5.51 0.00
CA ALA A 99 -43.22 -4.45 0.65
C ALA A 99 -42.48 -3.70 1.77
N GLU A 100 -42.50 -2.37 1.64
CA GLU A 100 -42.43 -1.41 2.74
C GLU A 100 -43.60 -1.59 3.72
N THR A 101 -43.42 -1.27 5.02
CA THR A 101 -44.18 -0.22 5.76
C THR A 101 -44.07 -0.38 7.29
N GLU A 102 -43.79 0.77 7.92
CA GLU A 102 -44.41 1.33 9.15
C GLU A 102 -44.04 0.81 10.57
N THR A 103 -43.80 1.82 11.40
CA THR A 103 -43.45 1.93 12.84
C THR A 103 -44.56 1.46 13.81
N PRO A 104 -44.35 1.40 15.16
CA PRO A 104 -44.47 2.56 16.07
C PRO A 104 -43.45 2.58 17.24
N ALA A 105 -42.88 3.74 17.62
CA ALA A 105 -43.34 4.72 18.64
C ALA A 105 -43.26 4.27 20.11
N GLU A 106 -42.42 4.94 20.92
CA GLU A 106 -42.71 5.59 22.23
C GLU A 106 -41.52 6.57 22.53
N THR A 107 -41.64 7.90 22.44
CA THR A 107 -42.32 8.94 23.26
C THR A 107 -41.56 9.35 24.53
N GLU A 108 -41.00 10.57 24.46
CA GLU A 108 -40.83 11.65 25.48
C GLU A 108 -40.21 11.32 26.87
N GLY A 109 -39.37 12.14 27.49
CA GLY A 109 -39.07 13.56 27.36
C GLY A 109 -38.74 14.09 28.77
N SER A 110 -37.79 15.03 28.86
CA SER A 110 -37.74 16.16 29.81
C SER A 110 -36.31 16.52 30.20
N ALA A 111 -35.97 17.77 29.92
CA ALA A 111 -34.93 18.54 30.57
C ALA A 111 -35.37 18.91 31.99
N GLU A 112 -34.42 19.11 32.90
CA GLU A 112 -34.19 20.43 33.52
C GLU A 112 -32.97 20.44 34.44
N THR A 113 -32.55 21.66 34.70
CA THR A 113 -31.24 22.15 35.15
C THR A 113 -31.25 22.49 36.65
N TYR A 114 -30.05 22.72 37.19
CA TYR A 114 -29.69 23.43 38.43
C TYR A 114 -29.94 22.72 39.77
N ASP A 115 -28.88 22.57 40.57
CA ASP A 115 -28.69 23.45 41.74
C ASP A 115 -27.25 23.40 42.31
N GLN A 116 -26.75 24.58 42.71
CA GLN A 116 -25.69 24.79 43.71
C GLN A 116 -26.36 25.07 45.07
N PRO A 117 -25.63 25.07 46.21
CA PRO A 117 -25.14 26.35 46.80
C PRO A 117 -23.68 26.23 47.34
N GLU A 118 -22.83 27.27 47.28
CA GLU A 118 -22.62 28.41 48.23
C GLU A 118 -22.31 27.94 49.69
N GLU A 119 -21.33 28.43 50.47
CA GLU A 119 -20.53 29.67 50.46
C GLU A 119 -19.38 29.59 51.53
N GLN A 120 -18.45 30.58 51.52
CA GLN A 120 -17.58 31.12 52.59
C GLN A 120 -16.08 30.72 52.73
N ASP A 121 -15.22 31.62 52.22
CA ASP A 121 -14.25 32.48 52.93
C ASP A 121 -13.40 31.91 54.11
N THR A 122 -12.07 31.91 53.97
CA THR A 122 -11.10 32.68 54.80
C THR A 122 -9.64 32.32 54.49
N SER A 123 -8.79 33.34 54.60
CA SER A 123 -7.33 33.38 54.52
C SER A 123 -6.59 32.59 55.61
N GLU A 124 -5.45 31.97 55.28
CA GLU A 124 -4.22 31.77 56.08
C GLU A 124 -3.23 30.94 55.23
N ILE A 125 -2.03 31.41 54.85
CA ILE A 125 -0.78 31.52 55.63
C ILE A 125 -0.36 30.18 56.28
N GLY A 126 0.87 29.75 55.99
CA GLY A 126 1.62 28.75 56.76
C GLY A 126 2.33 27.74 55.87
N ASP A 127 3.57 27.99 55.44
CA ASP A 127 4.82 27.63 56.15
C ASP A 127 4.92 26.12 56.43
N CYS A 128 5.87 25.38 55.83
CA CYS A 128 7.31 25.43 56.14
C CYS A 128 7.55 25.31 57.64
N ALA A 129 7.64 24.08 58.11
CA ALA A 129 8.24 23.73 59.39
C ALA A 129 8.93 22.38 59.17
N GLU A 130 10.13 22.07 59.62
CA GLU A 130 11.14 22.69 60.47
C GLU A 130 11.95 21.45 60.85
N LEU A 131 13.28 21.47 60.81
CA LEU A 131 14.09 20.88 61.87
C LEU A 131 15.45 21.59 61.86
N ASP A 132 15.54 22.52 62.79
CA ASP A 132 16.56 22.63 63.83
C ASP A 132 17.98 23.15 63.52
N ASP A 133 18.24 24.25 64.23
CA ASP A 133 19.38 24.52 65.09
C ASP A 133 20.66 25.17 64.51
N GLU A 134 20.74 26.47 64.82
CA GLU A 134 21.79 27.08 65.64
C GLU A 134 23.25 27.06 65.10
N ALA A 135 23.64 28.27 64.69
CA ALA A 135 24.71 29.05 65.31
C ALA A 135 26.07 29.18 64.59
N GLU A 136 26.63 30.37 64.86
CA GLU A 136 28.03 30.79 64.84
C GLU A 136 28.64 31.27 63.51
N GLU A 137 28.86 32.59 63.50
CA GLU A 137 29.91 33.29 62.77
C GLU A 137 31.27 32.59 62.99
N SER A 138 32.08 32.47 61.93
CA SER A 138 33.53 32.38 62.11
C SER A 138 34.25 33.13 61.00
N SER A 139 35.01 34.13 61.44
CA SER A 139 36.09 34.79 60.73
C SER A 139 37.39 33.98 60.90
N GLU A 140 38.05 33.62 59.81
CA GLU A 140 39.44 33.11 59.81
C GLU A 140 40.39 34.32 59.80
N GLU A 141 41.18 34.56 60.85
CA GLU A 141 42.43 33.89 61.26
C GLU A 141 43.65 34.30 60.42
N SER A 142 44.63 34.91 61.09
CA SER A 142 46.05 34.91 60.69
C SER A 142 46.96 35.15 61.91
N ALA A 143 47.55 34.04 62.35
CA ALA A 143 48.91 33.85 62.89
C ALA A 143 49.33 34.45 64.25
N GLU A 144 49.61 33.51 65.17
CA GLU A 144 50.39 33.64 66.40
C GLU A 144 51.90 33.89 66.15
N ILE A 145 52.57 34.64 67.05
CA ILE A 145 53.81 34.24 67.75
C ILE A 145 53.80 34.85 69.17
N GLU A 146 54.10 34.01 70.16
CA GLU A 146 54.13 34.23 71.61
C GLU A 146 55.17 35.25 72.13
N GLY A 147 54.83 35.87 73.28
CA GLY A 147 55.66 35.73 74.49
C GLY A 147 56.34 36.99 75.08
N GLY A 148 55.84 37.47 76.24
CA GLY A 148 56.73 37.98 77.30
C GLY A 148 56.50 39.38 77.89
N LYS A 149 55.42 39.55 78.67
CA LYS A 149 55.28 40.26 79.98
C LYS A 149 56.22 41.44 80.36
N ALA A 150 55.65 42.64 80.57
CA ALA A 150 55.61 43.38 81.86
C ALA A 150 55.12 44.85 81.72
N GLU A 151 54.15 45.24 82.56
CA GLU A 151 53.56 46.58 82.81
C GLU A 151 54.52 47.59 83.51
N PRO A 152 54.12 48.85 83.85
CA PRO A 152 53.13 49.79 83.26
C PRO A 152 53.69 51.23 83.11
N ALA A 153 52.91 52.18 82.55
CA ALA A 153 52.59 53.50 83.15
C ALA A 153 52.10 54.56 82.13
N ASP A 154 50.81 54.83 82.18
CA ASP A 154 50.26 56.16 82.49
C ASP A 154 50.61 57.36 81.57
N ASN A 155 49.91 57.50 80.44
CA ASN A 155 49.10 58.70 80.17
C ASN A 155 48.29 58.56 78.87
N ALA A 156 46.98 58.51 79.09
CA ALA A 156 45.91 58.46 78.12
C ALA A 156 45.73 59.78 77.34
N GLU A 157 45.16 59.64 76.14
CA GLU A 157 44.10 60.52 75.61
C GLU A 157 44.38 62.02 75.49
N LYS A 158 45.44 62.43 74.76
CA LYS A 158 45.47 63.82 74.23
C LYS A 158 46.32 64.10 72.99
N ASN A 159 46.84 63.07 72.31
CA ASN A 159 47.78 63.27 71.19
C ASN A 159 47.41 62.60 69.86
N GLU A 160 46.24 61.96 69.74
CA GLU A 160 45.73 61.44 68.46
C GLU A 160 44.86 62.46 67.71
N GLU A 161 44.10 63.31 68.40
CA GLU A 161 43.25 64.33 67.76
C GLU A 161 44.04 65.38 66.95
N LYS A 162 45.30 65.64 67.30
CA LYS A 162 46.13 66.66 66.62
C LYS A 162 46.83 66.18 65.35
N LYS A 163 46.94 64.87 65.11
CA LYS A 163 47.53 64.34 63.85
C LYS A 163 46.53 64.24 62.72
N ILE A 164 45.24 64.06 63.02
CA ILE A 164 44.16 64.02 62.03
C ILE A 164 43.87 65.45 61.50
N ALA A 165 43.97 66.47 62.37
CA ALA A 165 43.75 67.87 61.99
C ALA A 165 44.84 68.48 61.07
N ALA A 166 46.07 67.94 61.08
CA ALA A 166 47.18 68.47 60.29
C ALA A 166 47.26 67.92 58.85
N PHE A 167 46.60 66.81 58.54
CA PHE A 167 46.61 66.20 57.20
C PHE A 167 45.61 66.85 56.23
N GLY A 168 44.47 67.32 56.74
CA GLY A 168 43.42 67.96 55.93
C GLY A 168 43.80 69.31 55.30
N LYS A 169 44.84 69.98 55.79
CA LYS A 169 45.21 71.34 55.32
C LYS A 169 46.19 71.35 54.14
N LYS A 170 46.83 70.23 53.79
CA LYS A 170 47.83 70.16 52.70
C LYS A 170 47.28 69.55 51.40
N TYR A 171 46.11 68.90 51.44
CA TYR A 171 45.50 68.19 50.30
C TYR A 171 44.05 68.61 49.99
N GLY A 172 43.59 69.75 50.51
CA GLY A 172 42.20 70.23 50.33
C GLY A 172 41.74 70.43 48.87
N TRP A 173 42.68 70.62 47.93
CA TRP A 173 42.40 70.65 46.49
C TRP A 173 42.16 69.24 45.90
N ILE A 174 42.85 68.21 46.40
CA ILE A 174 42.65 66.80 46.01
C ILE A 174 41.29 66.30 46.53
N THR A 175 40.87 66.72 47.72
CA THR A 175 39.53 66.41 48.25
C THR A 175 38.41 67.09 47.44
N GLY A 176 38.65 68.28 46.91
CA GLY A 176 37.72 68.96 45.99
C GLY A 176 37.62 68.26 44.62
N ILE A 177 38.75 67.80 44.06
CA ILE A 177 38.77 67.02 42.81
C ILE A 177 38.10 65.66 43.00
N ALA A 178 38.37 64.96 44.11
CA ALA A 178 37.71 63.70 44.45
C ALA A 178 36.20 63.88 44.64
N ALA A 179 35.76 64.94 45.36
CA ALA A 179 34.34 65.25 45.50
C ALA A 179 33.68 65.59 44.15
N SER A 180 34.37 66.32 43.27
CA SER A 180 33.88 66.59 41.90
C SER A 180 33.79 65.32 41.05
N PHE A 181 34.71 64.36 41.23
CA PHE A 181 34.68 63.08 40.54
C PHE A 181 33.52 62.20 41.03
N ILE A 182 33.23 62.23 42.33
CA ILE A 182 32.09 61.53 42.93
C ILE A 182 30.77 62.14 42.43
N VAL A 183 30.66 63.47 42.38
CA VAL A 183 29.48 64.15 41.83
C VAL A 183 29.33 63.87 40.35
N LEU A 184 30.41 63.87 39.56
CA LEU A 184 30.37 63.50 38.15
C LEU A 184 29.93 62.05 37.97
N LEU A 185 30.49 61.10 38.72
CA LEU A 185 30.07 59.70 38.71
C LEU A 185 28.60 59.54 39.11
N ALA A 186 28.12 60.29 40.09
CA ALA A 186 26.71 60.27 40.51
C ALA A 186 25.77 60.86 39.44
N VAL A 187 26.19 61.94 38.76
CA VAL A 187 25.43 62.54 37.65
C VAL A 187 25.45 61.62 36.43
N THR A 188 26.60 61.02 36.09
CA THR A 188 26.72 60.04 35.01
C THR A 188 25.89 58.80 35.33
N PHE A 189 25.95 58.28 36.56
CA PHE A 189 25.12 57.17 37.02
C PHE A 189 23.63 57.50 36.92
N ALA A 190 23.21 58.65 37.46
CA ALA A 190 21.82 59.12 37.35
C ALA A 190 21.38 59.28 35.89
N TYR A 191 22.24 59.81 35.02
CA TYR A 191 21.96 59.94 33.59
C TYR A 191 21.82 58.56 32.94
N THR A 192 22.72 57.62 33.21
CA THR A 192 22.65 56.25 32.66
C THR A 192 21.49 55.42 33.22
N SER A 193 21.02 55.73 34.43
CA SER A 193 19.91 55.01 35.08
C SER A 193 18.53 55.62 34.81
N LEU A 194 18.44 56.88 34.38
CA LEU A 194 17.16 57.57 34.12
C LEU A 194 16.81 57.64 32.64
N VAL A 195 17.79 57.55 31.74
CA VAL A 195 17.57 57.63 30.29
C VAL A 195 17.17 56.24 29.78
N PRO A 196 15.94 56.07 29.25
CA PRO A 196 15.55 54.83 28.62
C PRO A 196 16.32 54.65 27.30
N ARG A 197 16.61 53.41 26.94
CA ARG A 197 17.39 53.03 25.75
C ARG A 197 16.49 52.37 24.73
N GLU A 198 16.62 52.75 23.47
CA GLU A 198 15.88 52.12 22.37
C GLU A 198 16.45 50.73 22.06
N VAL A 199 15.56 49.75 21.86
CA VAL A 199 15.86 48.35 21.56
C VAL A 199 15.05 47.94 20.33
N HIS A 200 15.74 47.37 19.34
CA HIS A 200 15.16 46.78 18.15
C HIS A 200 15.29 45.26 18.21
N ALA A 201 14.25 44.55 18.63
CA ALA A 201 14.24 43.10 18.72
C ALA A 201 13.46 42.49 17.55
N THR A 202 13.99 41.45 16.91
CA THR A 202 13.22 40.64 15.95
C THR A 202 12.92 39.28 16.58
N ILE A 203 11.68 39.10 17.05
CA ILE A 203 11.25 37.89 17.75
C ILE A 203 10.41 37.05 16.78
N ASN A 204 10.87 35.85 16.45
CA ASN A 204 10.22 34.96 15.47
C ASN A 204 9.95 35.62 14.11
N GLY A 205 10.83 36.55 13.70
CA GLY A 205 10.71 37.28 12.44
C GLY A 205 9.76 38.49 12.48
N LYS A 206 9.13 38.76 13.64
CA LYS A 206 8.35 39.97 13.86
C LYS A 206 9.24 41.03 14.51
N GLU A 207 9.24 42.23 13.95
CA GLU A 207 10.02 43.36 14.47
C GLU A 207 9.31 44.02 15.65
N TYR A 208 10.08 44.34 16.69
CA TYR A 208 9.68 45.03 17.91
C TYR A 208 10.64 46.20 18.13
N SER A 209 10.10 47.39 18.33
CA SER A 209 10.88 48.57 18.69
C SER A 209 10.29 49.15 19.96
N THR A 210 11.06 49.14 21.05
CA THR A 210 10.61 49.62 22.35
C THR A 210 11.75 50.31 23.09
N VAL A 211 11.42 51.00 24.17
CA VAL A 211 12.40 51.62 25.05
C VAL A 211 12.41 50.92 26.39
N THR A 212 13.58 50.62 26.93
CA THR A 212 13.72 49.90 28.21
C THR A 212 14.68 50.59 29.18
N LYS A 213 14.49 50.33 30.47
CA LYS A 213 15.43 50.69 31.54
C LYS A 213 16.32 49.52 31.95
N GLU A 214 16.03 48.32 31.47
CA GLU A 214 16.78 47.12 31.80
C GLU A 214 18.20 47.19 31.28
N TYR A 215 19.17 46.69 32.05
CA TYR A 215 20.59 46.85 31.73
C TYR A 215 21.09 45.81 30.74
N THR A 216 20.48 44.62 30.70
CA THR A 216 20.89 43.48 29.89
C THR A 216 19.75 42.97 29.02
N ILE A 217 20.08 42.20 27.98
CA ILE A 217 19.07 41.51 27.14
C ILE A 217 18.22 40.56 28.00
N ASP A 218 18.83 39.84 28.95
CA ASP A 218 18.13 38.96 29.89
C ASP A 218 17.04 39.71 30.68
N GLY A 219 17.41 40.82 31.34
CA GLY A 219 16.45 41.62 32.09
C GLY A 219 15.38 42.24 31.20
N PHE A 220 15.72 42.61 29.96
CA PHE A 220 14.74 43.07 28.98
C PHE A 220 13.73 41.98 28.61
N LEU A 221 14.18 40.76 28.34
CA LEU A 221 13.30 39.63 28.02
C LEU A 221 12.40 39.28 29.21
N GLU A 222 12.94 39.23 30.43
CA GLU A 222 12.18 39.02 31.66
C GLU A 222 11.12 40.12 31.88
N GLY A 223 11.51 41.40 31.73
CA GLY A 223 10.62 42.55 31.90
C GLY A 223 9.47 42.62 30.88
N GLU A 224 9.70 42.11 29.67
CA GLU A 224 8.67 41.99 28.62
C GLU A 224 7.90 40.65 28.69
N ASN A 225 8.18 39.81 29.70
CA ASN A 225 7.59 38.49 29.88
C ASN A 225 7.78 37.58 28.65
N ILE A 226 8.98 37.62 28.08
CA ILE A 226 9.42 36.77 26.97
C ILE A 226 10.33 35.69 27.54
N GLU A 227 9.77 34.49 27.72
CA GLU A 227 10.53 33.32 28.12
C GLU A 227 11.38 32.80 26.96
N TYR A 228 12.58 32.28 27.26
CA TYR A 228 13.44 31.64 26.27
C TYR A 228 14.09 30.39 26.87
N CYS A 229 14.45 29.44 26.01
CA CYS A 229 15.13 28.19 26.39
C CYS A 229 16.50 28.04 25.71
N GLU A 230 17.22 26.97 26.04
CA GLU A 230 18.57 26.73 25.50
C GLU A 230 18.55 26.45 23.99
N GLU A 231 17.46 25.88 23.48
CA GLU A 231 17.27 25.57 22.06
C GLU A 231 16.87 26.79 21.21
N ASP A 232 16.56 27.92 21.86
CA ASP A 232 16.24 29.16 21.16
C ASP A 232 17.49 29.82 20.59
N TYR A 233 17.37 30.42 19.41
CA TYR A 233 18.45 31.20 18.84
C TYR A 233 18.36 32.66 19.29
N ILE A 234 19.41 33.13 19.96
CA ILE A 234 19.57 34.55 20.31
C ILE A 234 20.86 35.07 19.65
N SER A 235 20.74 36.07 18.78
CA SER A 235 21.86 36.63 18.02
C SER A 235 22.95 37.30 18.87
N LYS A 236 22.65 37.59 20.14
CA LYS A 236 23.56 38.16 21.13
C LYS A 236 23.42 37.42 22.46
N PRO A 237 24.50 37.25 23.24
CA PRO A 237 24.39 36.69 24.59
C PRO A 237 23.41 37.48 25.45
N VAL A 238 22.59 36.81 26.24
CA VAL A 238 21.58 37.44 27.12
C VAL A 238 22.20 38.36 28.17
N SER A 239 23.46 38.10 28.55
CA SER A 239 24.25 38.96 29.44
C SER A 239 24.77 40.25 28.79
N THR A 240 24.47 40.50 27.50
CA THR A 240 24.94 41.70 26.79
C THR A 240 24.26 42.95 27.35
N TYR A 241 25.06 43.97 27.67
CA TYR A 241 24.53 45.27 28.09
C TYR A 241 23.81 45.98 26.94
N ILE A 242 22.60 46.47 27.23
CA ILE A 242 21.78 47.24 26.29
C ILE A 242 22.34 48.67 26.21
N TYR A 243 22.65 49.14 25.01
CA TYR A 243 22.93 50.53 24.68
C TYR A 243 21.86 51.06 23.73
N ASP A 244 21.77 52.39 23.60
CA ASP A 244 20.75 53.03 22.77
C ASP A 244 20.82 52.59 21.30
N GLY A 245 19.72 52.07 20.76
CA GLY A 245 19.62 51.54 19.41
C GLY A 245 20.17 50.12 19.23
N ILE A 246 20.34 49.34 20.31
CA ILE A 246 20.78 47.94 20.19
C ILE A 246 19.77 47.10 19.40
N SER A 247 20.26 46.22 18.53
CA SER A 247 19.43 45.29 17.76
C SER A 247 19.79 43.84 18.03
N PHE A 248 18.80 42.96 18.20
CA PHE A 248 19.03 41.51 18.32
C PHE A 248 17.84 40.68 17.81
N ASP A 249 18.13 39.51 17.27
CA ASP A 249 17.15 38.51 16.89
C ASP A 249 16.99 37.44 17.98
N LEU A 250 15.73 37.06 18.23
CA LEU A 250 15.32 35.91 19.03
C LEU A 250 14.42 35.01 18.17
N LYS A 251 14.74 33.72 18.07
CA LYS A 251 13.88 32.74 17.41
C LYS A 251 13.61 31.61 18.38
N HIS A 252 12.34 31.42 18.71
CA HIS A 252 11.90 30.29 19.52
C HIS A 252 11.97 29.01 18.69
N ALA A 253 12.50 27.96 19.31
CA ALA A 253 12.41 26.62 18.77
C ALA A 253 10.97 26.11 18.92
N THR A 254 10.44 25.51 17.85
CA THR A 254 9.09 24.95 17.83
C THR A 254 9.12 23.51 18.33
N ASP A 255 8.27 23.19 19.30
CA ASP A 255 8.05 21.82 19.78
C ASP A 255 7.24 21.00 18.78
N PHE A 256 7.69 19.76 18.53
CA PHE A 256 6.98 18.82 17.69
C PHE A 256 7.26 17.36 18.07
N LYS A 257 6.48 16.45 17.52
CA LYS A 257 6.61 15.00 17.74
C LYS A 257 6.79 14.30 16.41
N VAL A 258 7.64 13.28 16.39
CA VAL A 258 7.80 12.42 15.22
C VAL A 258 7.44 11.00 15.61
N THR A 259 6.49 10.42 14.90
CA THR A 259 6.15 8.99 14.94
C THR A 259 6.73 8.31 13.70
N ALA A 260 7.73 7.46 13.90
CA ALA A 260 8.38 6.70 12.83
C ALA A 260 8.75 5.30 13.35
N ASP A 261 8.67 4.28 12.49
CA ASP A 261 9.06 2.90 12.83
C ASP A 261 8.36 2.38 14.11
N GLY A 262 7.09 2.76 14.31
CA GLY A 262 6.28 2.42 15.47
C GLY A 262 6.67 3.12 16.79
N LYS A 263 7.52 4.15 16.73
CA LYS A 263 8.01 4.89 17.92
C LYS A 263 7.76 6.38 17.79
N THR A 264 7.26 7.00 18.86
CA THR A 264 7.08 8.45 18.94
C THR A 264 8.17 9.09 19.80
N LYS A 265 8.77 10.17 19.31
CA LYS A 265 9.77 10.99 20.03
C LYS A 265 9.44 12.47 19.92
N LYS A 266 9.77 13.25 20.96
CA LYS A 266 9.61 14.71 20.97
C LYS A 266 10.92 15.40 20.56
N TYR A 267 10.81 16.50 19.85
CA TYR A 267 11.93 17.30 19.37
C TYR A 267 11.58 18.79 19.41
N LYS A 268 12.64 19.61 19.35
CA LYS A 268 12.60 21.06 19.14
C LYS A 268 13.41 21.38 17.89
N THR A 269 12.98 22.35 17.09
CA THR A 269 13.74 22.79 15.91
C THR A 269 13.54 24.29 15.65
N LEU A 270 14.55 24.91 15.02
CA LEU A 270 14.48 26.28 14.51
C LEU A 270 14.03 26.34 13.05
N GLU A 271 13.92 25.17 12.40
CA GLU A 271 13.51 25.04 11.02
C GLU A 271 12.04 25.39 10.81
N ARG A 272 11.69 25.79 9.59
CA ARG A 272 10.38 26.38 9.28
C ARG A 272 9.44 25.45 8.53
N ASN A 273 9.90 24.28 8.09
CA ASN A 273 9.06 23.26 7.45
C ASN A 273 9.38 21.85 8.00
N VAL A 274 8.44 20.93 7.77
CA VAL A 274 8.51 19.53 8.22
C VAL A 274 9.76 18.80 7.71
N GLY A 275 10.15 18.98 6.45
CA GLY A 275 11.26 18.28 5.84
C GLY A 275 12.61 18.65 6.47
N ASP A 276 12.86 19.95 6.64
CA ASP A 276 14.07 20.45 7.29
C ASP A 276 14.09 20.09 8.79
N ALA A 277 12.94 20.15 9.47
CA ALA A 277 12.80 19.71 10.87
C ALA A 277 13.14 18.22 11.06
N LEU A 278 12.68 17.34 10.15
CA LEU A 278 13.01 15.92 10.17
C LEU A 278 14.52 15.68 9.93
N LYS A 279 15.14 16.47 9.05
CA LYS A 279 16.57 16.40 8.77
C LYS A 279 17.41 16.87 9.96
N ASP A 280 17.01 17.96 10.61
CA ASP A 280 17.66 18.54 11.80
C ASP A 280 17.71 17.53 12.96
N CYS A 281 16.59 16.83 13.21
CA CYS A 281 16.53 15.78 14.23
C CYS A 281 17.09 14.41 13.79
N GLY A 282 17.68 14.31 12.59
CA GLY A 282 18.35 13.11 12.08
C GLY A 282 17.40 11.98 11.66
N VAL A 283 16.12 12.27 11.44
CA VAL A 283 15.14 11.30 10.92
C VAL A 283 15.29 11.22 9.41
N LYS A 284 15.80 10.09 8.92
CA LYS A 284 15.90 9.82 7.48
C LYS A 284 14.53 9.44 6.92
N VAL A 285 14.15 10.09 5.82
CA VAL A 285 12.94 9.81 5.04
C VAL A 285 13.39 9.27 3.68
N GLY A 286 12.89 8.09 3.29
CA GLY A 286 13.15 7.54 1.96
C GLY A 286 12.30 8.20 0.89
N ASP A 287 12.72 8.12 -0.37
CA ASP A 287 12.04 8.78 -1.51
C ASP A 287 10.57 8.37 -1.68
N LYS A 288 10.21 7.17 -1.22
CA LYS A 288 8.85 6.62 -1.29
C LYS A 288 8.08 6.76 0.03
N ASP A 289 8.74 7.12 1.12
CA ASP A 289 8.10 7.23 2.42
C ASP A 289 7.03 8.33 2.41
N ILE A 290 5.97 8.12 3.18
CA ILE A 290 4.88 9.08 3.30
C ILE A 290 5.10 9.86 4.59
N VAL A 291 5.18 11.19 4.48
CA VAL A 291 5.27 12.09 5.63
C VAL A 291 3.97 12.87 5.74
N THR A 292 3.38 12.85 6.93
CA THR A 292 2.15 13.59 7.25
C THR A 292 2.38 14.44 8.49
N PRO A 293 2.23 15.78 8.43
CA PRO A 293 1.97 16.60 7.24
C PRO A 293 3.09 16.51 6.18
N ALA A 294 2.84 17.00 4.96
CA ALA A 294 3.81 16.96 3.87
C ALA A 294 5.09 17.72 4.22
N VAL A 295 6.22 17.32 3.63
CA VAL A 295 7.56 17.86 3.96
C VAL A 295 7.71 19.37 3.75
N ASP A 296 6.91 19.99 2.90
CA ASP A 296 6.89 21.43 2.65
C ASP A 296 5.92 22.21 3.56
N THR A 297 5.18 21.50 4.42
CA THR A 297 4.27 22.12 5.40
C THR A 297 5.06 22.93 6.41
N SER A 298 4.63 24.17 6.65
CA SER A 298 5.25 25.03 7.66
C SER A 298 5.13 24.43 9.08
N MET A 299 6.19 24.56 9.88
CA MET A 299 6.18 24.14 11.28
C MET A 299 5.17 24.96 12.10
N GLY A 300 4.47 24.27 13.00
CA GLY A 300 3.56 24.87 13.97
C GLY A 300 3.72 24.20 15.34
N ASP A 301 3.20 24.86 16.38
CA ASP A 301 3.36 24.41 17.76
C ASP A 301 2.69 23.06 18.01
N ASP A 302 3.36 22.19 18.77
CA ASP A 302 2.91 20.85 19.13
C ASP A 302 2.56 19.93 17.94
N MET A 303 3.10 20.22 16.75
CA MET A 303 2.84 19.46 15.54
C MET A 303 3.24 17.99 15.70
N GLU A 304 2.38 17.08 15.25
CA GLU A 304 2.69 15.66 15.13
C GLU A 304 3.01 15.33 13.67
N ILE A 305 4.19 14.76 13.44
CA ILE A 305 4.69 14.33 12.15
C ILE A 305 4.76 12.81 12.15
N VAL A 306 4.06 12.17 11.22
CA VAL A 306 4.08 10.71 11.05
C VAL A 306 4.88 10.39 9.78
N VAL A 307 5.87 9.51 9.92
CA VAL A 307 6.64 8.98 8.79
C VAL A 307 6.28 7.51 8.62
N GLN A 308 5.59 7.19 7.54
CA GLN A 308 5.22 5.82 7.17
C GLN A 308 6.22 5.26 6.16
N ARG A 309 6.77 4.07 6.46
CA ARG A 309 7.77 3.43 5.61
C ARG A 309 7.11 2.72 4.44
N VAL A 310 7.47 3.11 3.22
CA VAL A 310 6.93 2.49 2.02
C VAL A 310 7.98 1.62 1.35
N THR A 311 7.69 0.33 1.22
CA THR A 311 8.57 -0.60 0.51
C THR A 311 7.80 -1.38 -0.54
N THR A 312 8.47 -1.70 -1.65
CA THR A 312 7.90 -2.49 -2.74
C THR A 312 8.71 -3.77 -2.91
N LYS A 313 8.05 -4.92 -3.05
CA LYS A 313 8.69 -6.21 -3.32
C LYS A 313 8.04 -6.89 -4.51
N GLN A 314 8.85 -7.54 -5.34
CA GLN A 314 8.34 -8.43 -6.37
C GLN A 314 8.35 -9.86 -5.84
N VAL A 315 7.19 -10.53 -5.92
CA VAL A 315 6.99 -11.90 -5.46
C VAL A 315 6.42 -12.72 -6.60
N LYS A 316 7.04 -13.87 -6.85
CA LYS A 316 6.55 -14.86 -7.81
C LYS A 316 5.72 -15.90 -7.06
N VAL A 317 4.52 -16.18 -7.56
CA VAL A 317 3.59 -17.15 -6.99
C VAL A 317 3.10 -18.04 -8.13
N GLU A 318 3.00 -19.34 -7.87
CA GLU A 318 2.36 -20.28 -8.78
C GLU A 318 0.85 -20.27 -8.52
N GLU A 319 0.06 -20.01 -9.56
CA GLU A 319 -1.39 -20.03 -9.52
C GLU A 319 -1.95 -21.09 -10.47
N LYS A 320 -2.99 -21.78 -10.01
CA LYS A 320 -3.69 -22.79 -10.81
C LYS A 320 -4.56 -22.13 -11.86
N VAL A 321 -4.54 -22.68 -13.07
CA VAL A 321 -5.42 -22.28 -14.16
C VAL A 321 -6.48 -23.37 -14.32
N PRO A 322 -7.77 -23.08 -14.09
CA PRO A 322 -8.82 -24.07 -14.27
C PRO A 322 -8.90 -24.50 -15.75
N PHE A 323 -9.28 -25.76 -15.97
CA PHE A 323 -9.62 -26.25 -17.30
C PHE A 323 -11.11 -26.03 -17.59
N GLU A 324 -11.48 -26.04 -18.87
CA GLU A 324 -12.88 -26.03 -19.29
C GLU A 324 -13.35 -27.44 -19.67
N THR A 325 -14.67 -27.68 -19.62
CA THR A 325 -15.26 -28.91 -20.15
C THR A 325 -15.83 -28.65 -21.54
N VAL A 326 -15.28 -29.33 -22.54
CA VAL A 326 -15.71 -29.28 -23.94
C VAL A 326 -16.56 -30.51 -24.26
N GLU A 327 -17.83 -30.27 -24.57
CA GLU A 327 -18.74 -31.33 -25.00
C GLU A 327 -18.63 -31.56 -26.52
N LYS A 328 -18.49 -32.82 -26.92
CA LYS A 328 -18.42 -33.23 -28.33
C LYS A 328 -19.44 -34.31 -28.64
N GLU A 329 -20.27 -34.09 -29.65
CA GLU A 329 -21.21 -35.11 -30.11
C GLU A 329 -20.50 -36.35 -30.65
N ASP A 330 -20.99 -37.52 -30.28
CA ASP A 330 -20.49 -38.82 -30.72
C ASP A 330 -21.65 -39.73 -31.13
N SER A 331 -21.77 -39.97 -32.44
CA SER A 331 -22.82 -40.83 -33.00
C SER A 331 -22.60 -42.33 -32.76
N SER A 332 -21.49 -42.73 -32.14
CA SER A 332 -21.26 -44.11 -31.69
C SER A 332 -21.87 -44.37 -30.31
N LEU A 333 -22.05 -43.32 -29.50
CA LEU A 333 -22.65 -43.38 -28.17
C LEU A 333 -24.16 -43.14 -28.23
N ASN A 334 -24.90 -43.82 -27.35
CA ASN A 334 -26.36 -43.70 -27.30
C ASN A 334 -26.79 -42.32 -26.82
N GLU A 335 -27.88 -41.79 -27.37
CA GLU A 335 -28.52 -40.56 -26.87
C GLU A 335 -28.71 -40.62 -25.34
N GLY A 336 -28.27 -39.59 -24.64
CA GLY A 336 -28.31 -39.49 -23.17
C GLY A 336 -27.14 -40.17 -22.44
N SER A 337 -26.29 -40.94 -23.12
CA SER A 337 -25.02 -41.42 -22.56
C SER A 337 -23.91 -40.40 -22.74
N SER A 338 -22.93 -40.42 -21.83
CA SER A 338 -21.73 -39.60 -21.96
C SER A 338 -20.49 -40.40 -21.56
N LYS A 339 -19.34 -39.98 -22.09
CA LYS A 339 -18.04 -40.58 -21.79
C LYS A 339 -16.96 -39.51 -21.78
N VAL A 340 -16.17 -39.44 -20.72
CA VAL A 340 -14.94 -38.63 -20.72
C VAL A 340 -13.92 -39.28 -21.66
N VAL A 341 -13.46 -38.51 -22.64
CA VAL A 341 -12.48 -38.92 -23.65
C VAL A 341 -11.09 -38.42 -23.27
N THR A 342 -11.03 -37.20 -22.72
CA THR A 342 -9.82 -36.57 -22.20
C THR A 342 -10.16 -36.03 -20.83
N GLU A 343 -9.39 -36.43 -19.82
CA GLU A 343 -9.52 -35.89 -18.47
C GLU A 343 -9.02 -34.44 -18.42
N GLY A 344 -9.74 -33.59 -17.70
CA GLY A 344 -9.34 -32.21 -17.47
C GLY A 344 -8.18 -32.12 -16.49
N VAL A 345 -7.20 -31.27 -16.79
CA VAL A 345 -6.04 -31.04 -15.91
C VAL A 345 -5.83 -29.54 -15.75
N GLU A 346 -5.81 -29.08 -14.49
CA GLU A 346 -5.50 -27.68 -14.19
C GLU A 346 -4.10 -27.33 -14.70
N GLY A 347 -4.00 -26.17 -15.34
CA GLY A 347 -2.73 -25.56 -15.68
C GLY A 347 -2.07 -24.90 -14.48
N LEU A 348 -0.88 -24.36 -14.71
CA LEU A 348 -0.12 -23.62 -13.73
C LEU A 348 0.53 -22.41 -14.40
N ASP A 349 0.30 -21.24 -13.83
CA ASP A 349 0.93 -19.99 -14.24
C ASP A 349 1.89 -19.51 -13.15
N GLU A 350 3.07 -19.02 -13.54
CA GLU A 350 3.91 -18.19 -12.68
C GLU A 350 3.42 -16.74 -12.79
N VAL A 351 2.88 -16.21 -11.69
CA VAL A 351 2.40 -14.84 -11.60
C VAL A 351 3.38 -14.02 -10.77
N THR A 352 3.91 -12.95 -11.36
CA THR A 352 4.77 -11.99 -10.66
C THR A 352 3.93 -10.81 -10.19
N TYR A 353 3.89 -10.63 -8.88
CA TYR A 353 3.23 -9.54 -8.21
C TYR A 353 4.22 -8.49 -7.73
N GLU A 354 3.90 -7.21 -7.95
CA GLU A 354 4.50 -6.11 -7.19
C GLU A 354 3.59 -5.82 -5.98
N ILE A 355 4.14 -5.97 -4.78
CA ILE A 355 3.43 -5.76 -3.52
C ILE A 355 4.01 -4.52 -2.83
N THR A 356 3.14 -3.57 -2.49
CA THR A 356 3.49 -2.38 -1.72
C THR A 356 3.13 -2.58 -0.26
N TYR A 357 4.09 -2.32 0.63
CA TYR A 357 3.92 -2.38 2.07
C TYR A 357 4.03 -0.97 2.65
N ILE A 358 3.13 -0.64 3.58
CA ILE A 358 3.18 0.57 4.41
C ILE A 358 3.37 0.11 5.86
N ASP A 359 4.47 0.54 6.49
CA ASP A 359 4.87 0.11 7.85
C ASP A 359 4.90 -1.43 8.01
N GLY A 360 5.30 -2.12 6.95
CA GLY A 360 5.39 -3.59 6.91
C GLY A 360 4.08 -4.32 6.64
N VAL A 361 2.95 -3.60 6.56
CA VAL A 361 1.63 -4.16 6.24
C VAL A 361 1.36 -4.04 4.74
N GLU A 362 0.90 -5.13 4.11
CA GLU A 362 0.54 -5.13 2.68
C GLU A 362 -0.61 -4.14 2.44
N SER A 363 -0.35 -3.12 1.64
CA SER A 363 -1.32 -2.07 1.30
C SER A 363 -1.93 -2.30 -0.08
N SER A 364 -1.14 -2.78 -1.04
CA SER A 364 -1.64 -3.13 -2.37
C SER A 364 -0.81 -4.20 -3.03
N ARG A 365 -1.43 -4.92 -3.96
CA ARG A 365 -0.84 -5.96 -4.79
C ARG A 365 -1.26 -5.74 -6.24
N LYS A 366 -0.30 -5.79 -7.15
CA LYS A 366 -0.54 -5.64 -8.59
C LYS A 366 0.17 -6.75 -9.35
N GLU A 367 -0.58 -7.48 -10.19
CA GLU A 367 0.02 -8.38 -11.18
C GLU A 367 0.78 -7.55 -12.22
N ILE A 368 2.07 -7.84 -12.40
CA ILE A 368 2.93 -7.15 -13.36
C ILE A 368 3.40 -8.05 -14.50
N ALA A 369 3.36 -9.37 -14.30
CA ALA A 369 3.64 -10.34 -15.33
C ALA A 369 2.98 -11.69 -15.00
N ARG A 370 2.60 -12.43 -16.04
CA ARG A 370 2.09 -13.80 -15.96
C ARG A 370 2.71 -14.61 -17.07
N THR A 371 3.23 -15.78 -16.72
CA THR A 371 3.82 -16.72 -17.68
C THR A 371 3.23 -18.10 -17.44
N SER A 372 2.71 -18.74 -18.49
CA SER A 372 2.21 -20.10 -18.38
C SER A 372 3.36 -21.09 -18.27
N ILE A 373 3.40 -21.86 -17.18
CA ILE A 373 4.35 -22.96 -16.98
C ILE A 373 3.80 -24.21 -17.68
N THR A 374 2.54 -24.53 -17.40
CA THR A 374 1.80 -25.64 -17.99
C THR A 374 0.40 -25.18 -18.32
N ALA A 375 0.02 -25.29 -19.60
CA ALA A 375 -1.33 -24.97 -20.03
C ALA A 375 -2.33 -25.95 -19.41
N ALA A 376 -3.52 -25.45 -19.06
CA ALA A 376 -4.63 -26.32 -18.68
C ALA A 376 -5.01 -27.21 -19.88
N VAL A 377 -5.42 -28.44 -19.57
CA VAL A 377 -5.94 -29.38 -20.55
C VAL A 377 -7.43 -29.48 -20.31
N ASP A 378 -8.23 -29.07 -21.30
CA ASP A 378 -9.68 -29.14 -21.23
C ASP A 378 -10.17 -30.59 -21.13
N GLU A 379 -11.19 -30.78 -20.29
CA GLU A 379 -11.89 -32.05 -20.21
C GLU A 379 -12.77 -32.21 -21.46
N VAL A 380 -12.64 -33.32 -22.16
CA VAL A 380 -13.46 -33.59 -23.35
C VAL A 380 -14.48 -34.66 -23.01
N VAL A 381 -15.76 -34.28 -23.03
CA VAL A 381 -16.88 -35.20 -22.78
C VAL A 381 -17.60 -35.51 -24.08
N ALA A 382 -17.51 -36.75 -24.53
CA ALA A 382 -18.30 -37.24 -25.65
C ALA A 382 -19.77 -37.42 -25.22
N LYS A 383 -20.70 -36.77 -25.91
CA LYS A 383 -22.15 -36.90 -25.71
C LYS A 383 -22.74 -37.75 -26.80
N GLY A 384 -23.42 -38.82 -26.43
CA GLY A 384 -24.03 -39.71 -27.40
C GLY A 384 -25.19 -39.07 -28.14
N THR A 385 -25.22 -39.27 -29.46
CA THR A 385 -26.31 -38.81 -30.35
C THR A 385 -27.01 -39.97 -31.07
N ARG A 386 -26.56 -41.21 -30.88
CA ARG A 386 -27.15 -42.39 -31.51
C ARG A 386 -28.51 -42.72 -30.91
N ILE A 387 -29.53 -42.67 -31.73
CA ILE A 387 -30.90 -42.98 -31.31
C ILE A 387 -31.14 -44.47 -31.51
N ASN A 388 -31.50 -45.18 -30.45
CA ASN A 388 -31.94 -46.58 -30.57
C ASN A 388 -33.45 -46.65 -30.52
N PHE A 389 -34.05 -47.21 -31.56
CA PHE A 389 -35.49 -47.39 -31.64
C PHE A 389 -35.82 -48.73 -32.30
N ASN A 390 -36.71 -49.50 -31.69
CA ASN A 390 -37.19 -50.78 -32.21
C ASN A 390 -36.08 -51.77 -32.61
N GLY A 391 -35.01 -51.86 -31.80
CA GLY A 391 -33.87 -52.76 -32.03
C GLY A 391 -32.89 -52.33 -33.12
N LYS A 392 -33.01 -51.11 -33.66
CA LYS A 392 -32.07 -50.50 -34.61
C LYS A 392 -31.53 -49.17 -34.11
N SER A 393 -30.36 -48.79 -34.61
CA SER A 393 -29.74 -47.48 -34.39
C SER A 393 -29.99 -46.55 -35.57
N TYR A 394 -30.20 -45.27 -35.26
CA TYR A 394 -30.48 -44.20 -36.21
C TYR A 394 -29.62 -42.99 -35.88
N SER A 395 -29.21 -42.26 -36.92
CA SER A 395 -28.40 -41.05 -36.82
C SER A 395 -29.21 -39.81 -36.46
N ARG A 396 -30.53 -39.80 -36.75
CA ARG A 396 -31.41 -38.67 -36.44
C ARG A 396 -32.87 -39.08 -36.30
N LYS A 397 -33.62 -38.37 -35.47
CA LYS A 397 -35.10 -38.42 -35.41
C LYS A 397 -35.69 -37.05 -35.75
N LEU A 398 -36.76 -37.02 -36.54
CA LEU A 398 -37.47 -35.80 -36.92
C LEU A 398 -38.98 -36.02 -36.80
N VAL A 399 -39.71 -35.01 -36.31
CA VAL A 399 -41.16 -34.95 -36.47
C VAL A 399 -41.46 -34.17 -37.73
N VAL A 400 -42.12 -34.81 -38.70
CA VAL A 400 -42.39 -34.24 -40.02
C VAL A 400 -43.88 -34.25 -40.32
N LYS A 401 -44.32 -33.33 -41.18
CA LYS A 401 -45.65 -33.35 -41.78
C LYS A 401 -45.68 -34.33 -42.94
N ALA A 402 -46.48 -35.38 -42.83
CA ALA A 402 -46.59 -36.42 -43.85
C ALA A 402 -47.92 -36.36 -44.60
N TYR A 403 -47.83 -36.13 -45.91
CA TYR A 403 -48.92 -36.36 -46.86
C TYR A 403 -48.81 -37.78 -47.46
N ALA A 404 -49.78 -38.15 -48.28
CA ALA A 404 -49.71 -39.37 -49.06
C ALA A 404 -50.17 -39.13 -50.50
N TYR A 405 -49.54 -39.84 -51.43
CA TYR A 405 -49.83 -39.78 -52.87
C TYR A 405 -49.84 -41.16 -53.50
N THR A 406 -50.48 -41.26 -54.65
CA THR A 406 -50.53 -42.48 -55.47
C THR A 406 -50.38 -42.11 -56.95
N GLY A 407 -50.10 -43.10 -57.80
CA GLY A 407 -49.84 -42.87 -59.22
C GLY A 407 -48.37 -42.56 -59.50
N GLY A 408 -48.08 -41.45 -60.17
CA GLY A 408 -46.72 -41.02 -60.49
C GLY A 408 -46.00 -41.83 -61.57
N GLY A 409 -44.89 -41.27 -62.06
CA GLY A 409 -44.06 -41.86 -63.13
C GLY A 409 -42.74 -42.38 -62.59
N ARG A 410 -41.71 -41.53 -62.66
CA ARG A 410 -40.38 -41.80 -62.11
C ARG A 410 -40.09 -40.85 -60.96
N THR A 411 -39.42 -41.37 -59.94
CA THR A 411 -38.91 -40.60 -58.81
C THR A 411 -37.73 -39.73 -59.23
N ALA A 412 -37.32 -38.79 -58.38
CA ALA A 412 -36.09 -38.00 -58.56
C ALA A 412 -34.82 -38.86 -58.75
N MET A 413 -34.75 -40.04 -58.13
CA MET A 413 -33.67 -41.02 -58.33
C MET A 413 -33.84 -41.89 -59.59
N GLY A 414 -34.91 -41.70 -60.37
CA GLY A 414 -35.17 -42.38 -61.64
C GLY A 414 -35.82 -43.76 -61.52
N THR A 415 -36.15 -44.21 -60.30
CA THR A 415 -36.89 -45.46 -60.05
C THR A 415 -38.38 -45.26 -60.32
N LYS A 416 -39.14 -46.35 -60.50
CA LYS A 416 -40.60 -46.27 -60.60
C LYS A 416 -41.20 -46.03 -59.20
N ALA A 417 -42.13 -45.08 -59.11
CA ALA A 417 -42.87 -44.79 -57.88
C ALA A 417 -43.62 -46.05 -57.40
N ARG A 418 -43.50 -46.38 -56.11
CA ARG A 418 -43.98 -47.65 -55.52
C ARG A 418 -44.02 -47.57 -54.01
N VAL A 419 -44.84 -48.41 -53.36
CA VAL A 419 -44.81 -48.53 -51.89
C VAL A 419 -43.41 -48.93 -51.43
N GLY A 420 -42.88 -48.19 -50.46
CA GLY A 420 -41.49 -48.32 -50.01
C GLY A 420 -40.64 -47.08 -50.26
N GLU A 421 -41.11 -46.14 -51.07
CA GLU A 421 -40.45 -44.84 -51.30
C GLU A 421 -41.23 -43.68 -50.68
N ILE A 422 -40.53 -42.55 -50.49
CA ILE A 422 -41.10 -41.27 -50.08
C ILE A 422 -40.48 -40.13 -50.89
N ALA A 423 -41.28 -39.08 -51.09
CA ALA A 423 -40.78 -37.78 -51.52
C ALA A 423 -40.35 -36.96 -50.31
N VAL A 424 -39.19 -36.28 -50.41
CA VAL A 424 -38.60 -35.48 -49.33
C VAL A 424 -38.04 -34.16 -49.84
N ASP A 425 -37.69 -33.27 -48.91
CA ASP A 425 -36.75 -32.19 -49.16
C ASP A 425 -35.31 -32.71 -48.96
N PRO A 426 -34.47 -32.78 -50.01
CA PRO A 426 -33.09 -33.29 -49.91
C PRO A 426 -32.18 -32.50 -48.97
N SER A 427 -32.51 -31.23 -48.69
CA SER A 427 -31.78 -30.42 -47.70
C SER A 427 -32.07 -30.83 -46.26
N VAL A 428 -33.20 -31.50 -46.03
CA VAL A 428 -33.56 -32.07 -44.73
C VAL A 428 -33.23 -33.55 -44.71
N ILE A 429 -33.83 -34.37 -45.57
CA ILE A 429 -33.55 -35.81 -45.66
C ILE A 429 -32.87 -36.07 -47.01
N PRO A 430 -31.56 -36.36 -47.05
CA PRO A 430 -30.86 -36.61 -48.30
C PRO A 430 -31.52 -37.72 -49.14
N LEU A 431 -31.51 -37.55 -50.47
CA LEU A 431 -31.95 -38.61 -51.36
C LEU A 431 -31.07 -39.85 -51.18
N GLY A 432 -31.71 -41.01 -51.18
CA GLY A 432 -31.10 -42.31 -50.93
C GLY A 432 -31.14 -42.76 -49.46
N SER A 433 -31.45 -41.87 -48.51
CA SER A 433 -31.57 -42.20 -47.08
C SER A 433 -32.61 -43.31 -46.86
N ARG A 434 -32.26 -44.25 -45.98
CA ARG A 434 -33.20 -45.24 -45.43
C ARG A 434 -33.82 -44.65 -44.18
N VAL A 435 -35.13 -44.75 -44.07
CA VAL A 435 -35.85 -44.19 -42.92
C VAL A 435 -36.85 -45.20 -42.37
N TYR A 436 -37.13 -45.09 -41.08
CA TYR A 436 -38.26 -45.73 -40.43
C TYR A 436 -39.27 -44.68 -40.02
N ILE A 437 -40.51 -44.81 -40.49
CA ILE A 437 -41.59 -43.89 -40.15
C ILE A 437 -42.53 -44.59 -39.17
N GLU A 438 -42.74 -44.00 -37.99
CA GLU A 438 -43.65 -44.59 -36.99
C GLU A 438 -45.06 -44.79 -37.54
N GLY A 439 -45.63 -45.97 -37.31
CA GLY A 439 -46.94 -46.36 -37.82
C GLY A 439 -46.99 -46.70 -39.32
N VAL A 440 -45.86 -46.61 -40.04
CA VAL A 440 -45.80 -46.83 -41.50
C VAL A 440 -44.72 -47.85 -41.90
N GLY A 441 -43.60 -47.90 -41.18
CA GLY A 441 -42.48 -48.80 -41.41
C GLY A 441 -41.36 -48.21 -42.29
N TYR A 442 -40.48 -49.08 -42.79
CA TYR A 442 -39.29 -48.67 -43.55
C TYR A 442 -39.63 -48.07 -44.90
N ARG A 443 -38.94 -47.00 -45.26
CA ARG A 443 -39.02 -46.32 -46.56
C ARG A 443 -37.64 -45.88 -47.03
N ARG A 444 -37.54 -45.49 -48.30
CA ARG A 444 -36.36 -44.89 -48.90
C ARG A 444 -36.71 -43.54 -49.51
N ALA A 445 -35.92 -42.51 -49.20
CA ALA A 445 -36.04 -41.21 -49.83
C ALA A 445 -35.59 -41.31 -51.29
N GLU A 446 -36.52 -41.45 -52.23
CA GLU A 446 -36.20 -41.60 -53.66
C GLU A 446 -36.73 -40.45 -54.51
N ASP A 447 -37.71 -39.71 -54.00
CA ASP A 447 -38.40 -38.70 -54.77
C ASP A 447 -38.34 -37.30 -54.13
N THR A 448 -38.73 -36.31 -54.91
CA THR A 448 -38.91 -34.92 -54.47
C THR A 448 -40.19 -34.37 -55.07
N GLY A 449 -40.90 -33.52 -54.33
CA GLY A 449 -42.06 -32.81 -54.84
C GLY A 449 -41.88 -31.30 -54.77
N GLY A 450 -42.51 -30.56 -55.68
CA GLY A 450 -42.45 -29.10 -55.68
C GLY A 450 -42.88 -28.47 -54.35
N ASN A 451 -43.87 -29.08 -53.70
CA ASN A 451 -44.43 -28.64 -52.41
C ASN A 451 -43.84 -29.37 -51.19
N ILE A 452 -42.93 -30.33 -51.40
CA ILE A 452 -42.31 -31.11 -50.32
C ILE A 452 -41.02 -30.40 -49.91
N LYS A 453 -41.17 -29.47 -48.96
CA LYS A 453 -40.11 -28.56 -48.48
C LYS A 453 -40.00 -28.59 -46.95
N GLY A 454 -38.79 -28.44 -46.44
CA GLY A 454 -38.48 -28.50 -45.02
C GLY A 454 -38.85 -29.86 -44.39
N ASN A 455 -39.41 -29.82 -43.19
CA ASN A 455 -39.87 -31.02 -42.46
C ASN A 455 -41.23 -31.53 -42.99
N THR A 456 -41.34 -31.69 -44.31
CA THR A 456 -42.51 -32.24 -44.99
C THR A 456 -42.08 -33.44 -45.83
N ILE A 457 -42.86 -34.51 -45.80
CA ILE A 457 -42.68 -35.69 -46.65
C ILE A 457 -43.99 -36.06 -47.35
N ASP A 458 -43.89 -36.77 -48.46
CA ASP A 458 -45.02 -37.41 -49.13
C ASP A 458 -44.80 -38.91 -49.21
N ILE A 459 -45.77 -39.70 -48.75
CA ILE A 459 -45.65 -41.16 -48.65
C ILE A 459 -46.40 -41.81 -49.81
N TYR A 460 -45.68 -42.59 -50.62
CA TYR A 460 -46.31 -43.34 -51.69
C TYR A 460 -47.25 -44.44 -51.15
N MET A 461 -48.46 -44.49 -51.69
CA MET A 461 -49.48 -45.51 -51.43
C MET A 461 -50.05 -46.09 -52.74
N ASN A 462 -50.63 -47.30 -52.69
CA ASN A 462 -51.05 -48.03 -53.89
C ASN A 462 -52.43 -47.59 -54.43
N SER A 463 -53.21 -46.85 -53.65
CA SER A 463 -54.53 -46.39 -54.08
C SER A 463 -54.90 -45.03 -53.51
N GLU A 464 -55.75 -44.32 -54.23
CA GLU A 464 -56.27 -43.01 -53.81
C GLU A 464 -57.06 -43.14 -52.49
N SER A 465 -57.78 -44.26 -52.32
CA SER A 465 -58.48 -44.55 -51.07
C SER A 465 -57.54 -44.71 -49.87
N GLU A 466 -56.32 -45.22 -50.06
CA GLU A 466 -55.31 -45.25 -48.99
C GLU A 466 -54.81 -43.84 -48.66
N CYS A 467 -54.52 -43.01 -49.66
CA CYS A 467 -54.11 -41.63 -49.45
C CYS A 467 -55.15 -40.82 -48.68
N LEU A 468 -56.43 -40.94 -49.05
CA LEU A 468 -57.53 -40.26 -48.38
C LEU A 468 -57.70 -40.71 -46.91
N ARG A 469 -57.50 -42.00 -46.64
CA ARG A 469 -57.51 -42.52 -45.25
C ARG A 469 -56.30 -42.06 -44.46
N TRP A 470 -55.15 -41.90 -45.10
CA TRP A 470 -53.96 -41.35 -44.46
C TRP A 470 -54.15 -39.88 -44.09
N GLY A 471 -54.66 -39.07 -45.02
CA GLY A 471 -54.82 -37.63 -44.82
C GLY A 471 -53.48 -36.92 -44.62
N MET A 472 -53.48 -35.83 -43.87
CA MET A 472 -52.26 -35.16 -43.42
C MET A 472 -52.10 -35.39 -41.92
N ARG A 473 -50.91 -35.80 -41.49
CA ARG A 473 -50.59 -35.97 -40.08
C ARG A 473 -49.11 -35.74 -39.80
N TYR A 474 -48.77 -35.46 -38.55
CA TYR A 474 -47.38 -35.45 -38.10
C TYR A 474 -46.95 -36.86 -37.72
N VAL A 475 -45.75 -37.24 -38.15
CA VAL A 475 -45.15 -38.54 -37.86
C VAL A 475 -43.69 -38.37 -37.47
N THR A 476 -43.20 -39.27 -36.63
CA THR A 476 -41.77 -39.36 -36.30
C THR A 476 -41.06 -40.21 -37.36
N VAL A 477 -39.97 -39.69 -37.88
CA VAL A 477 -39.10 -40.34 -38.87
C VAL A 477 -37.72 -40.50 -38.26
N TYR A 478 -37.23 -41.73 -38.25
CA TYR A 478 -35.86 -42.07 -37.88
C TYR A 478 -35.04 -42.30 -39.14
N ILE A 479 -33.88 -41.67 -39.23
CA ILE A 479 -32.99 -41.73 -40.39
C ILE A 479 -31.81 -42.62 -40.02
N GLU A 480 -31.54 -43.64 -40.83
CA GLU A 480 -30.37 -44.50 -40.67
C GLU A 480 -29.09 -43.74 -41.03
#